data_AF-A0A447UMZ6-F1
#
_entry.id   AF-A0A447UMZ6-F1
#
_cell.length_a   1.000
_cell.length_b   1.000
_cell.length_c   1.000
_cell.angle_alpha   90.00
_cell.angle_beta   90.00
_cell.angle_gamma   90.00
#
_symmetry.space_group_name_H-M   'P 1'
#
loop_
_entity.id
_entity.type
_entity.pdbx_description
1 polymer ?
#
loop_
_entity_poly.entity_id
_entity_poly.type
_entity_poly.pdbx_seq_one_letter_code
_entity_poly.pdbx_strand_id
1 'polypeptide(L)'
;MMPFPSRKIGVDNLTAADGLAVGRASGFVGRAMERLLDGLYTLDDRTMYDMLGWLAQEEGIRLEPSALAGMAGPQRVCRSTDYQQMHAFSAEQLNHATHLVWATGGGMVPEEEMAQYLAKGR
;
A
#
# COMPACT_ATOMS: atom_id res chain seq x y z
N MET A 1 -18.19 -1.83 18.53
CA MET A 1 -17.38 -3.05 18.68
C MET A 1 -15.91 -2.67 18.57
N MET A 2 -15.02 -3.17 19.43
CA MET A 2 -13.56 -2.94 19.27
C MET A 2 -12.99 -3.86 18.19
N PRO A 3 -12.06 -3.40 17.34
CA PRO A 3 -11.46 -4.22 16.30
C PRO A 3 -10.63 -5.36 16.89
N PHE A 4 -10.78 -6.56 16.33
CA PHE A 4 -9.98 -7.72 16.74
C PHE A 4 -8.52 -7.58 16.28
N PRO A 5 -7.55 -8.02 17.10
CA PRO A 5 -6.16 -8.12 16.66
C PRO A 5 -5.98 -9.14 15.52
N SER A 6 -5.06 -8.86 14.60
CA SER A 6 -4.64 -9.75 13.50
C SER A 6 -4.24 -11.14 13.99
N ARG A 7 -3.53 -11.23 15.11
CA ARG A 7 -3.17 -12.53 15.73
C ARG A 7 -4.35 -13.36 16.18
N LYS A 8 -5.48 -12.75 16.54
CA LYS A 8 -6.70 -13.50 16.91
C LYS A 8 -7.35 -14.21 15.72
N ILE A 9 -6.98 -13.83 14.50
CA ILE A 9 -7.42 -14.45 13.25
C ILE A 9 -6.29 -15.21 12.54
N GLY A 10 -5.17 -15.48 13.23
CA GLY A 10 -4.08 -16.31 12.72
C GLY A 10 -3.00 -15.59 11.90
N VAL A 11 -3.00 -14.25 11.87
CA VAL A 11 -1.97 -13.45 11.18
C VAL A 11 -0.90 -13.02 12.19
N ASP A 12 0.36 -13.38 11.94
CA ASP A 12 1.49 -13.23 12.87
C ASP A 12 1.95 -11.77 13.11
N ASN A 13 1.58 -10.87 12.18
CA ASN A 13 1.99 -9.47 12.15
C ASN A 13 3.51 -9.30 11.89
N LEU A 14 4.09 -10.19 11.10
CA LEU A 14 5.48 -10.10 10.62
C LEU A 14 5.48 -9.60 9.17
N THR A 15 6.15 -8.48 8.93
CA THR A 15 6.26 -7.86 7.61
C THR A 15 7.54 -7.02 7.56
N ALA A 16 8.11 -6.89 6.36
CA ALA A 16 9.16 -5.94 6.02
C ALA A 16 8.71 -4.48 6.11
N ALA A 17 7.40 -4.21 6.06
CA ALA A 17 6.83 -2.89 6.24
C ALA A 17 6.63 -2.60 7.74
N ASP A 18 7.73 -2.30 8.43
CA ASP A 18 7.78 -2.02 9.86
C ASP A 18 6.79 -0.92 10.31
N GLY A 19 6.69 0.17 9.55
CA GLY A 19 5.74 1.27 9.78
C GLY A 19 4.27 0.85 9.64
N LEU A 20 3.99 -0.30 9.03
CA LEU A 20 2.67 -0.88 8.86
C LEU A 20 2.44 -2.15 9.69
N ALA A 21 3.43 -2.58 10.48
CA ALA A 21 3.37 -3.79 11.31
C ALA A 21 2.48 -3.61 12.55
N VAL A 22 1.23 -3.18 12.35
CA VAL A 22 0.26 -2.83 13.40
C VAL A 22 -0.84 -3.88 13.47
N GLY A 23 -0.80 -4.70 14.52
CA GLY A 23 -1.72 -5.83 14.65
C GLY A 23 -3.14 -5.49 15.11
N ARG A 24 -3.48 -4.22 15.35
CA ARG A 24 -4.83 -3.80 15.75
C ARG A 24 -5.13 -2.40 15.23
N ALA A 25 -6.22 -2.26 14.48
CA ALA A 25 -6.68 -0.97 13.98
C ALA A 25 -7.02 0.01 15.11
N SER A 26 -6.91 1.31 14.83
CA SER A 26 -7.28 2.37 15.76
C SER A 26 -8.75 2.23 16.19
N GLY A 27 -8.98 2.32 17.49
CA GLY A 27 -10.31 2.28 18.08
C GLY A 27 -11.16 3.52 17.78
N PHE A 28 -10.66 4.54 17.10
CA PHE A 28 -11.41 5.76 16.74
C PHE A 28 -11.41 5.99 15.23
N VAL A 29 -10.23 5.99 14.59
CA VAL A 29 -10.06 6.39 13.17
C VAL A 29 -10.92 5.54 12.25
N GLY A 30 -10.99 4.22 12.47
CA GLY A 30 -11.81 3.34 11.63
C GLY A 30 -13.28 3.76 11.60
N ARG A 31 -13.87 4.09 12.77
CA ARG A 31 -15.26 4.56 12.85
C ARG A 31 -15.46 5.96 12.26
N ALA A 32 -14.46 6.82 12.41
CA ALA A 32 -14.54 8.18 11.90
C ALA A 32 -14.44 8.23 10.36
N MET A 33 -13.63 7.35 9.78
CA MET A 33 -13.27 7.38 8.35
C MET A 33 -14.05 6.39 7.50
N GLU A 34 -14.76 5.41 8.07
CA GLU A 34 -15.42 4.31 7.32
C GLU A 34 -16.24 4.78 6.12
N ARG A 35 -16.98 5.90 6.25
CA ARG A 35 -17.83 6.44 5.18
C ARG A 35 -17.08 7.29 4.14
N LEU A 36 -15.81 7.56 4.37
CA LEU A 36 -14.92 8.37 3.53
C LEU A 36 -13.86 7.51 2.83
N LEU A 37 -13.81 6.20 3.13
CA LEU A 37 -12.85 5.27 2.55
C LEU A 37 -13.55 4.40 1.50
N ASP A 38 -13.11 4.51 0.25
CA ASP A 38 -13.68 3.75 -0.87
C ASP A 38 -13.19 2.29 -0.92
N GLY A 39 -12.11 1.95 -0.22
CA GLY A 39 -11.59 0.59 -0.23
C GLY A 39 -10.40 0.35 0.68
N LEU A 40 -10.10 -0.93 0.89
CA LEU A 40 -8.96 -1.45 1.63
C LEU A 40 -8.38 -2.63 0.85
N TYR A 41 -7.06 -2.76 0.83
CA TYR A 41 -6.41 -3.92 0.23
C TYR A 41 -5.15 -4.30 1.00
N THR A 42 -4.66 -5.51 0.72
CA THR A 42 -3.40 -6.04 1.22
C THR A 42 -2.49 -6.41 0.05
N LEU A 43 -1.19 -6.42 0.32
CA LEU A 43 -0.15 -6.89 -0.58
C LEU A 43 0.93 -7.58 0.25
N ASP A 44 1.67 -8.49 -0.37
CA ASP A 44 2.80 -9.16 0.26
C ASP A 44 4.09 -8.33 0.20
N ASP A 45 5.01 -8.63 1.10
CA ASP A 45 6.33 -7.99 1.19
C ASP A 45 7.11 -8.08 -0.12
N ARG A 46 6.95 -9.18 -0.86
CA ARG A 46 7.66 -9.41 -2.11
C ARG A 46 7.23 -8.37 -3.16
N THR A 47 5.94 -8.12 -3.29
CA THR A 47 5.38 -7.09 -4.17
C THR A 47 5.94 -5.71 -3.81
N MET A 48 6.06 -5.37 -2.53
CA MET A 48 6.66 -4.09 -2.10
C MET A 48 8.13 -3.98 -2.53
N TYR A 49 8.92 -5.04 -2.38
CA TYR A 49 10.33 -5.04 -2.81
C TYR A 49 10.49 -4.96 -4.33
N ASP A 50 9.68 -5.68 -5.09
CA ASP A 50 9.71 -5.64 -6.56
C ASP A 50 9.36 -4.22 -7.06
N MET A 51 8.31 -3.60 -6.50
CA MET A 51 7.93 -2.22 -6.85
C MET A 51 8.98 -1.18 -6.45
N LEU A 52 9.68 -1.37 -5.32
CA LEU A 52 10.80 -0.51 -4.94
C LEU A 52 11.94 -0.59 -5.98
N GLY A 53 12.25 -1.79 -6.46
CA GLY A 53 13.23 -1.99 -7.53
C GLY A 53 12.86 -1.23 -8.79
N TRP A 54 11.61 -1.37 -9.24
CA TRP A 54 11.13 -0.65 -10.44
C TRP A 54 11.13 0.86 -10.24
N LEU A 55 10.67 1.37 -9.10
CA LEU A 55 10.64 2.81 -8.82
C LEU A 55 12.05 3.42 -8.81
N ALA A 56 13.01 2.70 -8.21
CA ALA A 56 14.40 3.13 -8.20
C ALA A 56 15.03 3.11 -9.61
N GLN A 57 14.64 2.16 -10.45
CA GLN A 57 15.13 2.03 -11.83
C GLN A 57 14.52 3.08 -12.76
N GLU A 58 13.21 3.26 -12.72
CA GLU A 58 12.47 4.10 -13.69
C GLU A 58 12.52 5.58 -13.31
N GLU A 59 12.40 5.90 -12.01
CA GLU A 59 12.27 7.28 -11.53
C GLU A 59 13.47 7.74 -10.67
N GLY A 60 14.40 6.84 -10.34
CA GLY A 60 15.51 7.15 -9.44
C GLY A 60 15.08 7.41 -7.99
N ILE A 61 13.83 7.09 -7.64
CA ILE A 61 13.27 7.34 -6.32
C ILE A 61 13.45 6.10 -5.44
N ARG A 62 14.02 6.28 -4.25
CA ARG A 62 14.28 5.22 -3.27
C ARG A 62 13.44 5.44 -2.03
N LEU A 63 12.65 4.43 -1.66
CA LEU A 63 11.72 4.47 -0.53
C LEU A 63 11.89 3.23 0.36
N GLU A 64 11.41 3.31 1.60
CA GLU A 64 11.30 2.13 2.47
C GLU A 64 10.08 1.27 2.06
N PRO A 65 10.06 -0.05 2.38
CA PRO A 65 8.97 -0.94 1.96
C PRO A 65 7.57 -0.45 2.34
N SER A 66 7.40 0.11 3.55
CA SER A 66 6.13 0.67 4.04
C SER A 66 5.56 1.75 3.11
N ALA A 67 6.43 2.55 2.48
CA ALA A 67 6.03 3.63 1.58
C ALA A 67 5.61 3.15 0.19
N LEU A 68 5.83 1.86 -0.15
CA LEU A 68 5.38 1.27 -1.42
C LEU A 68 3.99 0.65 -1.32
N ALA A 69 3.39 0.56 -0.13
CA ALA A 69 2.09 -0.09 0.06
C ALA A 69 1.02 0.49 -0.86
N GLY A 70 1.05 1.82 -1.10
CA GLY A 70 0.12 2.53 -1.98
C GLY A 70 0.29 2.29 -3.48
N MET A 71 1.45 1.79 -3.92
CA MET A 71 1.84 1.73 -5.34
C MET A 71 0.99 0.72 -6.14
N ALA A 72 0.49 -0.34 -5.49
CA ALA A 72 -0.39 -1.31 -6.12
C ALA A 72 -1.84 -0.80 -6.27
N GLY A 73 -2.22 0.25 -5.55
CA GLY A 73 -3.60 0.76 -5.48
C GLY A 73 -4.21 1.09 -6.84
N PRO A 74 -3.53 1.87 -7.71
CA PRO A 74 -4.02 2.19 -9.05
C PRO A 74 -4.38 0.96 -9.88
N GLN A 75 -3.50 -0.05 -9.90
CA GLN A 75 -3.74 -1.30 -10.64
C GLN A 75 -4.93 -2.08 -10.08
N ARG A 76 -5.15 -2.08 -8.76
CA ARG A 76 -6.30 -2.73 -8.12
C ARG A 76 -7.61 -2.07 -8.54
N VAL A 77 -7.65 -0.73 -8.52
CA VAL A 77 -8.83 0.06 -8.91
C VAL A 77 -9.16 -0.13 -10.39
N CYS A 78 -8.16 -0.02 -11.27
CA CYS A 78 -8.37 -0.16 -12.72
C CYS A 78 -8.79 -1.58 -13.14
N ARG A 79 -8.44 -2.60 -12.36
CA ARG A 79 -8.85 -4.00 -12.62
C ARG A 79 -10.18 -4.39 -11.99
N SER A 80 -10.72 -3.58 -11.08
CA SER A 80 -11.97 -3.90 -10.37
C SER A 80 -13.19 -3.38 -11.12
N THR A 81 -13.80 -4.25 -11.91
CA THR A 81 -15.06 -3.94 -12.61
C THR A 81 -16.18 -3.63 -11.63
N ASP A 82 -16.24 -4.34 -10.51
CA ASP A 82 -17.30 -4.18 -9.51
C ASP A 82 -17.22 -2.81 -8.83
N TYR A 83 -16.00 -2.36 -8.52
CA TYR A 83 -15.77 -1.01 -7.99
C TYR A 83 -16.17 0.07 -9.01
N GLN A 84 -15.76 -0.09 -10.26
CA GLN A 84 -16.08 0.87 -11.32
C GLN A 84 -17.60 0.97 -11.54
N GLN A 85 -18.31 -0.15 -11.50
CA GLN A 85 -19.76 -0.20 -11.60
C GLN A 85 -20.45 0.39 -10.38
N MET A 86 -19.97 0.10 -9.17
CA MET A 86 -20.50 0.64 -7.91
C MET A 86 -20.51 2.17 -7.91
N HIS A 87 -19.46 2.79 -8.44
CA HIS A 87 -19.34 4.24 -8.55
C HIS A 87 -19.81 4.80 -9.90
N ALA A 88 -20.30 3.94 -10.80
CA ALA A 88 -20.75 4.29 -12.15
C ALA A 88 -19.74 5.13 -12.95
N PHE A 89 -18.44 4.83 -12.83
CA PHE A 89 -17.41 5.52 -13.61
C PHE A 89 -17.53 5.19 -15.10
N SER A 90 -17.51 6.21 -15.94
CA SER A 90 -17.41 6.03 -17.39
C SER A 90 -15.96 5.72 -17.81
N ALA A 91 -15.80 5.11 -18.98
CA ALA A 91 -14.47 4.90 -19.56
C ALA A 91 -13.70 6.21 -19.77
N GLU A 92 -14.39 7.30 -20.12
CA GLU A 92 -13.79 8.62 -20.27
C GLU A 92 -13.31 9.20 -18.94
N GLN A 93 -14.07 9.02 -17.85
CA GLN A 93 -13.65 9.44 -16.51
C GLN A 93 -12.43 8.65 -16.04
N LEU A 94 -12.38 7.34 -16.29
CA LEU A 94 -11.23 6.52 -15.95
C LEU A 94 -9.99 6.92 -16.77
N ASN A 95 -10.15 7.26 -18.05
CA ASN A 95 -9.04 7.73 -18.90
C ASN A 95 -8.44 9.06 -18.43
N HIS A 96 -9.22 9.90 -17.75
CA HIS A 96 -8.75 11.18 -17.20
C HIS A 96 -8.48 11.11 -15.68
N ALA A 97 -8.48 9.92 -15.09
CA ALA A 97 -8.26 9.75 -13.67
C ALA A 97 -6.79 10.03 -13.32
N THR A 98 -6.59 10.80 -12.25
CA THR A 98 -5.27 10.97 -11.64
C THR A 98 -5.10 9.97 -10.51
N HIS A 99 -4.11 9.09 -10.63
CA HIS A 99 -3.72 8.18 -9.57
C HIS A 99 -2.61 8.80 -8.73
N LEU A 100 -2.93 9.20 -7.50
CA LEU A 100 -1.97 9.73 -6.54
C LEU A 100 -1.49 8.63 -5.59
N VAL A 101 -0.20 8.32 -5.63
CA VAL A 101 0.45 7.43 -4.66
C VAL A 101 1.09 8.28 -3.57
N TRP A 102 0.81 7.96 -2.30
CA TRP A 102 1.37 8.67 -1.15
C TRP A 102 2.58 7.94 -0.58
N ALA A 103 3.79 8.41 -0.91
CA ALA A 103 5.02 7.92 -0.31
C ALA A 103 5.18 8.48 1.12
N THR A 104 5.27 7.61 2.12
CA THR A 104 5.25 8.01 3.55
C THR A 104 6.63 8.13 4.19
N GLY A 105 7.67 7.58 3.59
CA GLY A 105 9.00 7.44 4.21
C GLY A 105 10.08 6.96 3.23
N GLY A 106 11.31 6.83 3.72
CA GLY A 106 12.47 6.40 2.91
C GLY A 106 13.61 7.41 2.79
N GLY A 107 13.35 8.72 2.93
CA GLY A 107 14.36 9.76 2.72
C GLY A 107 15.50 9.82 3.74
N MET A 108 15.37 9.13 4.88
CA MET A 108 16.39 9.03 5.92
C MET A 108 16.93 7.60 6.10
N VAL A 109 16.56 6.66 5.21
CA VAL A 109 17.04 5.28 5.29
C VAL A 109 18.53 5.26 4.93
N PRO A 110 19.40 4.66 5.76
CA PRO A 110 20.81 4.51 5.44
C PRO A 110 21.04 3.75 4.13
N GLU A 111 22.09 4.13 3.38
CA GLU A 111 22.41 3.50 2.09
C GLU A 111 22.58 1.98 2.18
N GLU A 112 23.16 1.48 3.27
CA GLU A 112 23.33 0.03 3.49
C GLU A 112 21.99 -0.70 3.61
N GLU A 113 21.04 -0.13 4.36
CA GLU A 113 19.70 -0.71 4.50
C GLU A 113 18.92 -0.61 3.18
N MET A 114 19.02 0.53 2.49
CA MET A 114 18.40 0.71 1.18
C MET A 114 18.92 -0.30 0.15
N ALA A 115 20.24 -0.57 0.15
CA ALA A 115 20.83 -1.59 -0.71
C ALA A 115 20.29 -2.99 -0.41
N GLN A 116 20.06 -3.32 0.86
CA GLN A 116 19.43 -4.59 1.26
C GLN A 116 17.98 -4.69 0.78
N TYR A 117 17.21 -3.60 0.80
CA TYR A 117 15.85 -3.58 0.26
C TYR A 117 15.83 -3.79 -1.25
N LEU A 118 16.69 -3.08 -1.98
CA LEU A 118 16.79 -3.21 -3.43
C LEU A 118 17.25 -4.61 -3.86
N ALA A 119 18.18 -5.23 -3.12
CA ALA A 119 18.65 -6.58 -3.40
C ALA A 119 17.57 -7.66 -3.23
N LYS A 120 16.46 -7.36 -2.54
CA LYS A 120 15.33 -8.29 -2.39
C LYS A 120 14.35 -8.22 -3.57
N GLY A 121 14.34 -7.13 -4.35
CA GLY A 121 13.56 -7.00 -5.57
C GLY A 121 14.01 -7.98 -6.67
N ARG A 122 13.20 -8.16 -7.72
CA ARG A 122 13.51 -8.98 -8.90
C ARG A 122 13.43 -8.15 -10.17
#